data_AF-A0A6P4Z7L1-F1
#
_entry.id   AF-A0A6P4Z7L1-F1
#
_cell.length_a   1.000
_cell.length_b   1.000
_cell.length_c   1.000
_cell.angle_alpha   90.00
_cell.angle_beta   90.00
_cell.angle_gamma   90.00
#
_symmetry.space_group_name_H-M   'P 1'
#
loop_
_entity.id
_entity.type
_entity.pdbx_description
1 polymer ?
#
loop_
_entity_poly.entity_id
_entity_poly.type
_entity_poly.pdbx_seq_one_letter_code
_entity_poly.pdbx_strand_id
1 'polypeptide(L)'
;MFDFSAERTLKSVDESLARLGLSYVDIIQVHDMEFAPSLDVVVNETLPALQKVKESGKAKFIGITGYPLGNFRKVIERSPVKIDTVLSYCHGSLNDNSLQDELPYFHERGIGVINASPISMGLLSHRGPPAWHPATQDIKEACRQAAEYCKSKGADISRLAMHFTLNQQGVPTTLVSTASQANLDRNVRTVYEEMTSDEKETLEYICERYFKPLNNKTWEGVEVENYNKMKQGSGTGTLG
;
A
#
# COMPACT_ATOMS: atom_id res chain seq x y z
N MET A 1 -12.48 -0.59 15.96
CA MET A 1 -11.28 -1.33 16.39
C MET A 1 -11.11 -2.49 15.43
N PHE A 2 -9.88 -2.81 15.02
CA PHE A 2 -9.62 -3.98 14.18
C PHE A 2 -9.96 -5.27 14.93
N ASP A 3 -10.59 -6.22 14.25
CA ASP A 3 -10.94 -7.54 14.77
C ASP A 3 -10.64 -8.58 13.69
N PHE A 4 -9.60 -9.37 13.95
CA PHE A 4 -9.03 -10.38 13.06
C PHE A 4 -9.51 -11.79 13.42
N SER A 5 -10.48 -11.93 14.33
CA SER A 5 -11.00 -13.24 14.72
C SER A 5 -11.63 -13.96 13.53
N ALA A 6 -11.64 -15.30 13.59
CA ALA A 6 -12.25 -16.13 12.56
C ALA A 6 -13.75 -15.81 12.36
N GLU A 7 -14.49 -15.63 13.44
CA GLU A 7 -15.93 -15.30 13.41
C GLU A 7 -16.17 -13.97 12.70
N ARG A 8 -15.43 -12.92 13.09
CA ARG A 8 -15.56 -11.60 12.46
C ARG A 8 -15.22 -11.66 10.98
N THR A 9 -14.16 -12.39 10.63
CA THR A 9 -13.70 -12.57 9.25
C THR A 9 -14.79 -13.15 8.36
N LEU A 10 -15.41 -14.27 8.76
CA LEU A 10 -16.49 -14.92 8.01
C LEU A 10 -17.67 -13.96 7.83
N LYS A 11 -18.09 -13.30 8.91
CA LYS A 11 -19.18 -12.32 8.87
C LYS A 11 -18.86 -11.13 7.95
N SER A 12 -17.62 -10.65 7.97
CA SER A 12 -17.17 -9.50 7.16
C SER A 12 -17.22 -9.81 5.67
N VAL A 13 -16.88 -11.04 5.28
CA VAL A 13 -16.99 -11.50 3.89
C VAL A 13 -18.45 -11.49 3.45
N ASP A 14 -19.37 -12.07 4.23
CA ASP A 14 -20.80 -12.10 3.88
C ASP A 14 -21.40 -10.68 3.78
N GLU A 15 -21.05 -9.80 4.72
CA GLU A 15 -21.45 -8.39 4.67
C GLU A 15 -20.91 -7.68 3.42
N SER A 16 -19.68 -8.00 3.01
CA SER A 16 -19.04 -7.40 1.82
C SER A 16 -19.69 -7.88 0.53
N LEU A 17 -19.94 -9.17 0.41
CA LEU A 17 -20.64 -9.76 -0.73
C LEU A 17 -22.06 -9.19 -0.87
N ALA A 18 -22.79 -9.06 0.24
CA ALA A 18 -24.11 -8.43 0.25
C ALA A 18 -24.07 -6.97 -0.22
N ARG A 19 -23.11 -6.16 0.24
CA ARG A 19 -22.95 -4.76 -0.21
C ARG A 19 -22.58 -4.66 -1.69
N LEU A 20 -21.78 -5.58 -2.19
CA LEU A 20 -21.37 -5.63 -3.60
C LEU A 20 -22.46 -6.21 -4.51
N GLY A 21 -23.48 -6.88 -3.95
CA GLY A 21 -24.47 -7.62 -4.73
C GLY A 21 -23.87 -8.82 -5.47
N LEU A 22 -22.79 -9.40 -4.94
CA LEU A 22 -22.04 -10.49 -5.56
C LEU A 22 -22.17 -11.78 -4.74
N SER A 23 -22.07 -12.92 -5.42
CA SER A 23 -21.97 -14.24 -4.77
C SER A 23 -20.53 -14.63 -4.43
N TYR A 24 -19.55 -14.04 -5.11
CA TYR A 24 -18.13 -14.26 -4.86
C TYR A 24 -17.27 -13.06 -5.30
N VAL A 25 -16.01 -13.04 -4.86
CA VAL A 25 -14.96 -12.12 -5.34
C VAL A 25 -13.77 -12.88 -5.90
N ASP A 26 -13.03 -12.30 -6.86
CA ASP A 26 -11.83 -12.95 -7.36
C ASP A 26 -10.73 -12.98 -6.30
N ILE A 27 -10.49 -11.88 -5.59
CA ILE A 27 -9.45 -11.78 -4.55
C ILE A 27 -10.08 -11.24 -3.27
N ILE A 28 -9.82 -11.91 -2.14
CA ILE A 28 -10.10 -11.40 -0.80
C ILE A 28 -8.77 -11.18 -0.06
N GLN A 29 -8.59 -10.04 0.61
CA GLN A 29 -7.33 -9.71 1.28
C GLN A 29 -7.52 -9.46 2.77
N VAL A 30 -6.55 -9.92 3.57
CA VAL A 30 -6.40 -9.48 4.97
C VAL A 30 -5.83 -8.07 4.96
N HIS A 31 -6.65 -7.08 5.31
CA HIS A 31 -6.27 -5.66 5.30
C HIS A 31 -5.51 -5.28 6.57
N ASP A 32 -4.42 -4.51 6.42
CA ASP A 32 -3.66 -3.89 7.53
C ASP A 32 -3.28 -4.87 8.66
N MET A 33 -2.68 -6.01 8.31
CA MET A 33 -2.36 -7.09 9.25
C MET A 33 -1.48 -6.67 10.44
N GLU A 34 -0.71 -5.59 10.30
CA GLU A 34 0.11 -4.99 11.36
C GLU A 34 -0.70 -4.35 12.51
N PHE A 35 -2.00 -4.11 12.32
CA PHE A 35 -2.90 -3.62 13.36
C PHE A 35 -3.60 -4.76 14.13
N ALA A 36 -3.34 -6.02 13.75
CA ALA A 36 -3.76 -7.16 14.54
C ALA A 36 -3.07 -7.15 15.91
N PRO A 37 -3.70 -7.68 16.98
CA PRO A 37 -3.04 -7.83 18.28
C PRO A 37 -1.72 -8.59 18.20
N SER A 38 -1.63 -9.55 17.28
CA SER A 38 -0.41 -10.20 16.83
C SER A 38 -0.63 -10.80 15.44
N LEU A 39 0.47 -11.07 14.72
CA LEU A 39 0.39 -11.84 13.47
C LEU A 39 -0.11 -13.28 13.70
N ASP A 40 -0.10 -13.78 14.93
CA ASP A 40 -0.57 -15.13 15.27
C ASP A 40 -2.09 -15.23 15.09
N VAL A 41 -2.84 -14.17 15.37
CA VAL A 41 -4.29 -14.14 15.12
C VAL A 41 -4.55 -14.22 13.61
N VAL A 42 -3.76 -13.50 12.81
CA VAL A 42 -3.87 -13.54 11.34
C VAL A 42 -3.59 -14.95 10.82
N VAL A 43 -2.50 -15.56 11.27
CA VAL A 43 -2.03 -16.88 10.84
C VAL A 43 -2.95 -18.01 11.28
N ASN A 44 -3.43 -17.99 12.54
CA ASN A 44 -4.14 -19.10 13.14
C ASN A 44 -5.67 -18.97 13.09
N GLU A 45 -6.20 -17.76 12.86
CA GLU A 45 -7.65 -17.52 12.83
C GLU A 45 -8.12 -16.95 11.49
N THR A 46 -7.61 -15.78 11.10
CA THR A 46 -8.09 -15.06 9.90
C THR A 46 -7.88 -15.87 8.63
N LEU A 47 -6.65 -16.34 8.38
CA LEU A 47 -6.31 -17.05 7.15
C LEU A 47 -7.04 -18.40 7.04
N PRO A 48 -7.12 -19.25 8.09
CA PRO A 48 -7.96 -20.45 8.06
C PRO A 48 -9.45 -20.17 7.83
N ALA A 49 -9.98 -19.06 8.34
CA ALA A 49 -11.35 -18.64 8.03
C ALA A 49 -11.51 -18.27 6.55
N LEU A 50 -10.56 -17.53 5.96
CA LEU A 50 -10.57 -17.20 4.52
C LEU A 50 -10.37 -18.44 3.64
N GLN A 51 -9.64 -19.45 4.11
CA GLN A 51 -9.54 -20.74 3.41
C GLN A 51 -10.92 -21.41 3.29
N LYS A 52 -11.74 -21.41 4.35
CA LYS A 52 -13.13 -21.91 4.28
C LYS A 52 -13.99 -21.08 3.33
N VAL A 53 -13.79 -19.76 3.28
CA VAL A 53 -14.48 -18.87 2.33
C VAL A 53 -14.12 -19.28 0.89
N LYS A 54 -12.84 -19.51 0.61
CA LYS A 54 -12.36 -19.98 -0.70
C LYS A 54 -12.93 -21.34 -1.07
N GLU A 55 -12.92 -22.30 -0.14
CA GLU A 55 -13.51 -23.64 -0.32
C GLU A 55 -15.02 -23.59 -0.58
N SER A 56 -15.74 -22.64 0.02
CA SER A 56 -17.16 -22.42 -0.25
C SER A 56 -17.46 -21.76 -1.60
N GLY A 57 -16.43 -21.36 -2.36
CA GLY A 57 -16.57 -20.69 -3.65
C GLY A 57 -16.84 -19.18 -3.57
N LYS A 58 -16.86 -18.59 -2.36
CA LYS A 58 -17.10 -17.15 -2.12
C LYS A 58 -15.88 -16.27 -2.44
N ALA A 59 -14.69 -16.85 -2.57
CA ALA A 59 -13.49 -16.18 -3.06
C ALA A 59 -12.62 -17.13 -3.90
N LYS A 60 -11.90 -16.63 -4.92
CA LYS A 60 -10.98 -17.48 -5.71
C LYS A 60 -9.54 -17.45 -5.17
N PHE A 61 -9.07 -16.30 -4.72
CA PHE A 61 -7.71 -16.09 -4.26
C PHE A 61 -7.68 -15.36 -2.91
N ILE A 62 -6.69 -15.72 -2.09
CA ILE A 62 -6.45 -15.10 -0.77
C ILE A 62 -5.19 -14.25 -0.85
N GLY A 63 -5.28 -12.99 -0.41
CA GLY A 63 -4.14 -12.09 -0.30
C GLY A 63 -3.97 -11.51 1.09
N ILE A 64 -2.85 -10.81 1.26
CA ILE A 64 -2.55 -10.05 2.47
C ILE A 64 -2.07 -8.66 2.08
N THR A 65 -2.44 -7.67 2.89
CA THR A 65 -2.13 -6.25 2.70
C THR A 65 -1.50 -5.71 3.98
N GLY A 66 -0.52 -4.82 3.81
CA GLY A 66 0.06 -4.09 4.93
C GLY A 66 1.17 -3.15 4.48
N TYR A 67 1.62 -2.29 5.39
CA TYR A 67 2.77 -1.44 5.17
C TYR A 67 4.08 -2.22 5.36
N PRO A 68 4.37 -2.82 6.54
CA PRO A 68 5.68 -3.39 6.82
C PRO A 68 6.03 -4.55 5.88
N LEU A 69 7.03 -4.37 5.01
CA LEU A 69 7.43 -5.42 4.06
C LEU A 69 7.81 -6.73 4.78
N GLY A 70 8.48 -6.61 5.93
CA GLY A 70 8.90 -7.77 6.73
C GLY A 70 7.74 -8.60 7.28
N ASN A 71 6.53 -8.03 7.41
CA ASN A 71 5.37 -8.80 7.88
C ASN A 71 4.84 -9.76 6.82
N PHE A 72 4.99 -9.46 5.53
CA PHE A 72 4.58 -10.37 4.46
C PHE A 72 5.31 -11.71 4.58
N ARG A 73 6.65 -11.69 4.66
CA ARG A 73 7.44 -12.92 4.81
C ARG A 73 7.04 -13.74 6.03
N LYS A 74 6.92 -13.06 7.19
CA LYS A 74 6.51 -13.71 8.44
C LYS A 74 5.17 -14.42 8.31
N VAL A 75 4.18 -13.79 7.68
CA VAL A 75 2.86 -14.42 7.48
C VAL A 75 2.94 -15.55 6.46
N ILE A 76 3.60 -15.34 5.32
CA ILE A 76 3.75 -16.34 4.25
C ILE A 76 4.44 -17.61 4.76
N GLU A 77 5.49 -17.49 5.56
CA GLU A 77 6.27 -18.64 6.07
C GLU A 77 5.56 -19.42 7.17
N ARG A 78 4.68 -18.76 7.93
CA ARG A 78 4.00 -19.35 9.09
C ARG A 78 2.60 -19.84 8.75
N SER A 79 1.99 -19.32 7.69
CA SER A 79 0.62 -19.62 7.30
C SER A 79 0.47 -21.06 6.81
N PRO A 80 -0.49 -21.83 7.36
CA PRO A 80 -0.88 -23.12 6.78
C PRO A 80 -1.72 -22.96 5.50
N VAL A 81 -2.18 -21.73 5.21
CA VAL A 81 -3.00 -21.38 4.05
C VAL A 81 -2.12 -20.74 2.98
N LYS A 82 -2.32 -21.16 1.73
CA LYS A 82 -1.60 -20.57 0.59
C LYS A 82 -2.03 -19.11 0.41
N ILE A 83 -1.03 -18.23 0.39
CA ILE A 83 -1.20 -16.82 0.03
C ILE A 83 -0.96 -16.70 -1.48
N ASP A 84 -1.95 -16.17 -2.20
CA ASP A 84 -1.92 -16.02 -3.65
C ASP A 84 -1.42 -14.62 -4.07
N THR A 85 -1.67 -13.59 -3.25
CA THR A 85 -1.29 -12.20 -3.55
C THR A 85 -0.79 -11.42 -2.34
N VAL A 86 0.08 -10.44 -2.58
CA VAL A 86 0.47 -9.42 -1.61
C VAL A 86 0.16 -8.04 -2.18
N LEU A 87 -0.38 -7.16 -1.34
CA LEU A 87 -0.54 -5.75 -1.66
C LEU A 87 0.32 -4.93 -0.69
N SER A 88 1.40 -4.38 -1.21
CA SER A 88 2.25 -3.41 -0.51
C SER A 88 1.87 -2.00 -0.95
N TYR A 89 1.84 -1.06 -0.02
CA TYR A 89 1.58 0.34 -0.34
C TYR A 89 2.76 1.23 0.02
N CYS A 90 3.02 2.25 -0.80
CA CYS A 90 4.10 3.24 -0.63
C CYS A 90 5.56 2.71 -0.70
N HIS A 91 5.80 1.41 -0.88
CA HIS A 91 7.14 0.82 -1.02
C HIS A 91 7.56 0.55 -2.48
N GLY A 92 6.67 0.78 -3.46
CA GLY A 92 6.98 0.81 -4.90
C GLY A 92 6.81 2.22 -5.46
N SER A 93 7.31 3.23 -4.76
CA SER A 93 7.14 4.66 -5.06
C SER A 93 8.50 5.38 -5.16
N LEU A 94 8.52 6.62 -5.65
CA LEU A 94 9.78 7.34 -5.90
C LEU A 94 10.65 7.55 -4.66
N ASN A 95 10.03 7.88 -3.52
CA ASN A 95 10.75 8.13 -2.26
C ASN A 95 11.14 6.84 -1.53
N ASP A 96 10.52 5.71 -1.87
CA ASP A 96 10.74 4.41 -1.25
C ASP A 96 10.38 3.31 -2.25
N ASN A 97 11.40 2.63 -2.74
CA ASN A 97 11.32 1.55 -3.70
C ASN A 97 11.75 0.19 -3.14
N SER A 98 11.71 0.03 -1.81
CA SER A 98 12.12 -1.20 -1.12
C SER A 98 11.33 -2.45 -1.50
N LEU A 99 10.14 -2.31 -2.11
CA LEU A 99 9.38 -3.45 -2.64
C LEU A 99 10.17 -4.25 -3.69
N GLN A 100 11.04 -3.59 -4.46
CA GLN A 100 11.87 -4.26 -5.48
C GLN A 100 12.76 -5.36 -4.91
N ASP A 101 13.30 -5.15 -3.71
CA ASP A 101 14.17 -6.10 -3.02
C ASP A 101 13.40 -7.37 -2.58
N GLU A 102 12.08 -7.27 -2.46
CA GLU A 102 11.19 -8.35 -2.04
C GLU A 102 10.61 -9.16 -3.21
N LEU A 103 10.62 -8.62 -4.44
CA LEU A 103 10.02 -9.26 -5.60
C LEU A 103 10.55 -10.67 -5.89
N PRO A 104 11.87 -10.96 -5.82
CA PRO A 104 12.37 -12.31 -6.04
C PRO A 104 11.71 -13.33 -5.10
N TYR A 105 11.55 -12.98 -3.82
CA TYR A 105 10.93 -13.85 -2.82
C TYR A 105 9.46 -14.17 -3.15
N PHE A 106 8.69 -13.16 -3.56
CA PHE A 106 7.29 -13.35 -3.94
C PHE A 106 7.15 -14.17 -5.22
N HIS A 107 7.97 -13.88 -6.24
CA HIS A 107 7.94 -14.59 -7.52
C HIS A 107 8.33 -16.07 -7.40
N GLU A 108 9.38 -16.38 -6.63
CA GLU A 108 9.80 -17.76 -6.37
C GLU A 108 8.68 -18.61 -5.72
N ARG A 109 7.76 -17.98 -5.00
CA ARG A 109 6.60 -18.62 -4.35
C ARG A 109 5.32 -18.57 -5.18
N GLY A 110 5.37 -17.98 -6.38
CA GLY A 110 4.20 -17.81 -7.24
C GLY A 110 3.15 -16.87 -6.65
N ILE A 111 3.57 -15.86 -5.89
CA ILE A 111 2.71 -14.85 -5.28
C ILE A 111 2.61 -13.64 -6.21
N GLY A 112 1.39 -13.22 -6.55
CA GLY A 112 1.14 -12.00 -7.32
C GLY A 112 1.36 -10.74 -6.48
N VAL A 113 2.09 -9.77 -7.01
CA VAL A 113 2.39 -8.51 -6.32
C VAL A 113 1.51 -7.37 -6.83
N ILE A 114 0.88 -6.66 -5.90
CA ILE A 114 0.13 -5.43 -6.15
C ILE A 114 0.87 -4.31 -5.42
N ASN A 115 1.33 -3.30 -6.15
CA ASN A 115 1.80 -2.06 -5.53
C ASN A 115 0.63 -1.08 -5.42
N ALA A 116 0.49 -0.38 -4.30
CA ALA A 116 -0.54 0.61 -4.10
C ALA A 116 0.05 1.94 -3.62
N SER A 117 -0.76 2.99 -3.71
CA SER A 117 -0.37 4.35 -3.32
C SER A 117 0.92 4.83 -4.02
N PRO A 118 0.98 4.84 -5.37
CA PRO A 118 2.18 5.23 -6.14
C PRO A 118 2.68 6.65 -5.87
N ILE A 119 1.81 7.51 -5.32
CA ILE A 119 2.15 8.87 -4.92
C ILE A 119 2.45 8.99 -3.41
N SER A 120 2.73 7.86 -2.75
CA SER A 120 3.03 7.73 -1.33
C SER A 120 2.06 8.49 -0.44
N MET A 121 0.78 8.12 -0.51
CA MET A 121 -0.30 8.74 0.28
C MET A 121 -0.34 10.28 0.18
N GLY A 122 0.07 10.83 -0.96
CA GLY A 122 0.04 12.26 -1.26
C GLY A 122 1.35 13.00 -1.02
N LEU A 123 2.42 12.34 -0.53
CA LEU A 123 3.75 12.93 -0.46
C LEU A 123 4.22 13.45 -1.83
N LEU A 124 3.98 12.68 -2.88
CA LEU A 124 4.39 12.97 -4.26
C LEU A 124 3.25 13.70 -5.00
N SER A 125 2.78 14.80 -4.42
CA SER A 125 1.71 15.62 -5.01
C SER A 125 2.12 17.07 -5.20
N HIS A 126 1.46 17.76 -6.15
CA HIS A 126 1.67 19.19 -6.40
C HIS A 126 1.46 20.10 -5.17
N ARG A 127 0.73 19.63 -4.16
CA ARG A 127 0.48 20.38 -2.91
C ARG A 127 1.60 20.18 -1.89
N GLY A 128 2.54 19.28 -2.17
CA GLY A 128 3.49 18.77 -1.19
C GLY A 128 2.85 17.82 -0.17
N PRO A 129 3.64 17.36 0.80
CA PRO A 129 3.21 16.42 1.83
C PRO A 129 1.98 16.90 2.63
N PRO A 130 0.95 16.06 2.82
CA PRO A 130 -0.13 16.37 3.73
C PRO A 130 0.36 16.50 5.18
N ALA A 131 -0.25 17.41 5.95
CA ALA A 131 0.12 17.62 7.36
C ALA A 131 -0.03 16.36 8.21
N TRP A 132 -1.09 15.57 7.95
CA TRP A 132 -1.40 14.33 8.66
C TRP A 132 -0.49 13.15 8.31
N HIS A 133 0.33 13.25 7.25
CA HIS A 133 1.11 12.13 6.76
C HIS A 133 2.09 11.61 7.84
N PRO A 134 2.23 10.29 8.07
CA PRO A 134 3.05 9.73 9.16
C PRO A 134 4.57 9.86 8.93
N ALA A 135 5.00 10.11 7.69
CA ALA A 135 6.41 10.29 7.35
C ALA A 135 7.13 11.32 8.23
N THR A 136 8.41 11.03 8.49
CA THR A 136 9.32 11.94 9.21
C THR A 136 9.53 13.24 8.44
N GLN A 137 9.98 14.28 9.15
CA GLN A 137 10.13 15.62 8.55
C GLN A 137 11.13 15.64 7.39
N ASP A 138 12.19 14.84 7.43
CA ASP A 138 13.16 14.75 6.35
C ASP A 138 12.58 14.12 5.07
N ILE A 139 11.74 13.09 5.17
CA ILE A 139 11.02 12.51 4.02
C ILE A 139 10.05 13.55 3.44
N LYS A 140 9.27 14.22 4.31
CA LYS A 140 8.34 15.27 3.90
C LYS A 140 9.08 16.40 3.18
N GLU A 141 10.18 16.87 3.75
CA GLU A 141 10.98 17.95 3.19
C GLU A 141 11.58 17.59 1.82
N ALA A 142 12.12 16.38 1.67
CA ALA A 142 12.60 15.90 0.37
C ALA A 142 11.48 15.86 -0.68
N CYS A 143 10.30 15.34 -0.33
CA CYS A 143 9.15 15.30 -1.24
C CYS A 143 8.65 16.71 -1.59
N ARG A 144 8.64 17.64 -0.63
CA ARG A 144 8.26 19.04 -0.85
C ARG A 144 9.23 19.73 -1.82
N GLN A 145 10.54 19.60 -1.59
CA GLN A 145 11.56 20.18 -2.46
C GLN A 145 11.52 19.59 -3.88
N ALA A 146 11.32 18.27 -3.99
CA ALA A 146 11.14 17.62 -5.29
C ALA A 146 9.90 18.14 -6.03
N ALA A 147 8.77 18.32 -5.33
CA ALA A 147 7.55 18.86 -5.93
C ALA A 147 7.73 20.31 -6.41
N GLU A 148 8.43 21.14 -5.63
CA GLU A 148 8.78 22.51 -6.00
C GLU A 148 9.70 22.55 -7.22
N TYR A 149 10.70 21.67 -7.27
CA TYR A 149 11.58 21.53 -8.43
C TYR A 149 10.80 21.15 -9.69
N CYS A 150 9.97 20.09 -9.63
CA CYS A 150 9.13 19.67 -10.75
C CYS A 150 8.26 20.82 -11.26
N LYS A 151 7.62 21.55 -10.34
CA LYS A 151 6.81 22.72 -10.67
C LYS A 151 7.63 23.81 -11.39
N SER A 152 8.87 24.06 -10.95
CA SER A 152 9.76 25.02 -11.61
C SER A 152 10.15 24.62 -13.04
N LYS A 153 10.08 23.32 -13.35
CA LYS A 153 10.33 22.74 -14.68
C LYS A 153 9.06 22.55 -15.51
N GLY A 154 7.88 22.92 -14.99
CA GLY A 154 6.59 22.69 -15.64
C GLY A 154 6.13 21.22 -15.63
N ALA A 155 6.75 20.37 -14.80
CA ALA A 155 6.40 18.97 -14.65
C ALA A 155 5.47 18.72 -13.42
N ASP A 156 4.60 17.73 -13.52
CA ASP A 156 3.76 17.27 -12.40
C ASP A 156 4.41 16.06 -11.72
N ILE A 157 4.87 16.24 -10.47
CA ILE A 157 5.51 15.17 -9.69
C ILE A 157 4.61 13.93 -9.53
N SER A 158 3.28 14.10 -9.47
CA SER A 158 2.36 12.96 -9.38
C SER A 158 2.37 12.14 -10.67
N ARG A 159 2.48 12.80 -11.83
CA ARG A 159 2.62 12.11 -13.13
C ARG A 159 3.96 11.39 -13.23
N LEU A 160 5.05 12.02 -12.78
CA LEU A 160 6.37 11.37 -12.76
C LEU A 160 6.41 10.16 -11.82
N ALA A 161 5.81 10.27 -10.63
CA ALA A 161 5.68 9.16 -9.68
C ALA A 161 4.87 8.00 -10.26
N MET A 162 3.74 8.30 -10.91
CA MET A 162 2.93 7.31 -11.61
C MET A 162 3.72 6.60 -12.71
N HIS A 163 4.43 7.34 -13.56
CA HIS A 163 5.29 6.78 -14.61
C HIS A 163 6.37 5.88 -14.05
N PHE A 164 7.07 6.33 -13.01
CA PHE A 164 8.09 5.53 -12.33
C PHE A 164 7.52 4.20 -11.83
N THR A 165 6.40 4.25 -11.12
CA THR A 165 5.77 3.06 -10.55
C THR A 165 5.25 2.10 -11.63
N LEU A 166 4.59 2.60 -12.68
CA LEU A 166 4.02 1.77 -13.74
C LEU A 166 5.10 1.04 -14.57
N ASN A 167 6.32 1.58 -14.62
CA ASN A 167 7.45 0.99 -15.33
C ASN A 167 8.31 0.05 -14.46
N GLN A 168 7.92 -0.19 -13.21
CA GLN A 168 8.64 -1.10 -12.33
C GLN A 168 8.54 -2.55 -12.81
N GLN A 169 9.69 -3.15 -13.09
CA GLN A 169 9.78 -4.54 -13.49
C GLN A 169 9.30 -5.45 -12.35
N GLY A 170 8.60 -6.53 -12.70
CA GLY A 170 8.14 -7.52 -11.75
C GLY A 170 6.93 -7.12 -10.89
N VAL A 171 6.35 -5.93 -11.09
CA VAL A 171 5.10 -5.53 -10.41
C VAL A 171 3.96 -5.52 -11.44
N PRO A 172 3.13 -6.58 -11.52
CA PRO A 172 2.12 -6.69 -12.57
C PRO A 172 0.93 -5.74 -12.40
N THR A 173 0.67 -5.26 -11.17
CA THR A 173 -0.47 -4.39 -10.88
C THR A 173 -0.05 -3.21 -10.03
N THR A 174 -0.42 -2.00 -10.46
CA THR A 174 -0.37 -0.79 -9.64
C THR A 174 -1.79 -0.30 -9.35
N LEU A 175 -2.20 -0.35 -8.09
CA LEU A 175 -3.48 0.15 -7.61
C LEU A 175 -3.41 1.65 -7.36
N VAL A 176 -4.30 2.38 -8.05
CA VAL A 176 -4.46 3.83 -7.89
C VAL A 176 -5.87 4.18 -7.46
N SER A 177 -5.99 5.22 -6.64
CA SER A 177 -7.26 5.70 -6.14
C SER A 177 -7.46 7.17 -6.50
N THR A 178 -8.71 7.53 -6.76
CA THR A 178 -9.13 8.91 -6.95
C THR A 178 -10.62 9.05 -6.73
N ALA A 179 -11.03 10.13 -6.06
CA ALA A 179 -12.43 10.54 -5.94
C ALA A 179 -12.82 11.65 -6.95
N SER A 180 -11.93 11.99 -7.90
CA SER A 180 -12.14 13.03 -8.90
C SER A 180 -12.02 12.46 -10.30
N GLN A 181 -13.03 12.72 -11.14
CA GLN A 181 -13.01 12.36 -12.56
C GLN A 181 -11.81 12.97 -13.29
N ALA A 182 -11.49 14.24 -13.02
CA ALA A 182 -10.33 14.89 -13.62
C ALA A 182 -8.99 14.25 -13.23
N ASN A 183 -8.90 13.68 -12.02
CA ASN A 183 -7.73 12.88 -11.61
C ASN A 183 -7.74 11.50 -12.26
N LEU A 184 -8.92 10.89 -12.44
CA LEU A 184 -9.05 9.62 -13.14
C LEU A 184 -8.56 9.75 -14.59
N ASP A 185 -9.03 10.77 -15.30
CA ASP A 185 -8.62 11.04 -16.68
C ASP A 185 -7.10 11.28 -16.77
N ARG A 186 -6.52 12.01 -15.81
CA ARG A 186 -5.06 12.20 -15.72
C ARG A 186 -4.30 10.90 -15.48
N ASN A 187 -4.76 10.08 -14.54
CA ASN A 187 -4.13 8.79 -14.24
C ASN A 187 -4.18 7.86 -15.44
N VAL A 188 -5.32 7.80 -16.14
CA VAL A 188 -5.49 7.02 -17.37
C VAL A 188 -4.54 7.51 -18.46
N ARG A 189 -4.46 8.83 -18.70
CA ARG A 189 -3.53 9.40 -19.68
C ARG A 189 -2.08 9.03 -19.39
N THR A 190 -1.65 9.06 -18.13
CA THR A 190 -0.28 8.66 -17.74
C THR A 190 0.06 7.23 -18.16
N VAL A 191 -0.90 6.31 -18.22
CA VAL A 191 -0.67 4.93 -18.68
C VAL A 191 -0.38 4.86 -20.19
N TYR A 192 -0.98 5.75 -20.99
CA TYR A 192 -0.93 5.69 -22.46
C TYR A 192 0.01 6.71 -23.10
N GLU A 193 0.36 7.77 -22.37
CA GLU A 193 1.23 8.85 -22.86
C GLU A 193 2.64 8.69 -22.33
N GLU A 194 3.60 8.59 -23.24
CA GLU A 194 5.03 8.61 -22.91
C GLU A 194 5.45 9.88 -22.18
N MET A 195 6.49 9.75 -21.34
CA MET A 195 7.16 10.93 -20.78
C MET A 195 7.92 11.69 -21.86
N THR A 196 7.85 13.02 -21.81
CA THR A 196 8.71 13.89 -22.62
C THR A 196 10.18 13.79 -22.18
N SER A 197 11.11 14.29 -23.00
CA SER A 197 12.53 14.35 -22.61
C SER A 197 12.74 15.19 -21.34
N ASP A 198 12.04 16.32 -21.23
CA ASP A 198 12.12 17.20 -20.05
C ASP A 198 11.57 16.52 -18.78
N GLU A 199 10.50 15.72 -18.92
CA GLU A 199 9.95 14.92 -17.82
C GLU A 199 10.94 13.84 -17.37
N LYS A 200 11.60 13.15 -18.32
CA LYS A 200 12.63 12.14 -18.02
C LYS A 200 13.83 12.75 -17.29
N GLU A 201 14.37 13.86 -17.80
CA GLU A 201 15.47 14.59 -17.15
C GLU A 201 15.08 15.09 -15.76
N THR A 202 13.86 15.63 -15.61
CA THR A 202 13.33 16.07 -14.31
C THR A 202 13.21 14.91 -13.34
N LEU A 203 12.71 13.76 -13.78
CA LEU A 203 12.58 12.54 -12.98
C LEU A 203 13.94 12.04 -12.50
N GLU A 204 14.92 11.92 -13.41
CA GLU A 204 16.29 11.51 -13.06
C GLU A 204 16.91 12.45 -12.03
N TYR A 205 16.74 13.77 -12.23
CA TYR A 205 17.26 14.78 -11.30
C TYR A 205 16.66 14.63 -9.91
N ILE A 206 15.32 14.55 -9.77
CA ILE A 206 14.70 14.48 -8.44
C ILE A 206 15.04 13.16 -7.72
N CYS A 207 15.17 12.06 -8.47
CA CYS A 207 15.61 10.77 -7.95
C CYS A 207 17.00 10.90 -7.32
N GLU A 208 17.98 11.40 -8.07
CA GLU A 208 19.36 11.53 -7.59
C GLU A 208 19.48 12.57 -6.47
N ARG A 209 18.78 13.70 -6.59
CA ARG A 209 18.97 14.85 -5.67
C ARG A 209 18.22 14.71 -4.35
N TYR A 210 17.00 14.17 -4.36
CA TYR A 210 16.09 14.20 -3.21
C TYR A 210 15.77 12.81 -2.65
N PHE A 211 15.62 11.79 -3.49
CA PHE A 211 15.14 10.48 -3.04
C PHE A 211 16.27 9.48 -2.76
N LYS A 212 17.33 9.44 -3.57
CA LYS A 212 18.50 8.60 -3.30
C LYS A 212 19.15 8.84 -1.93
N PRO A 213 19.27 10.09 -1.44
CA PRO A 213 19.77 10.34 -0.07
C PRO A 213 18.86 9.80 1.04
N LEU A 214 17.56 9.57 0.76
CA LEU A 214 16.66 8.94 1.74
C LEU A 214 16.96 7.45 1.90
N ASN A 215 17.58 6.80 0.91
CA ASN A 215 17.95 5.38 0.97
C ASN A 215 16.78 4.48 1.39
N ASN A 216 15.62 4.62 0.72
CA ASN A 216 14.37 3.93 1.03
C ASN A 216 13.92 4.05 2.50
N LYS A 217 14.17 5.21 3.13
CA LYS A 217 13.67 5.47 4.49
C LYS A 217 12.14 5.42 4.51
N THR A 218 11.62 4.62 5.42
CA THR A 218 10.18 4.39 5.61
C THR A 218 9.67 5.11 6.87
N TRP A 219 8.37 5.02 7.13
CA TRP A 219 7.75 5.43 8.40
C TRP A 219 7.12 4.24 9.13
N GLU A 220 7.73 3.07 8.97
CA GLU A 220 7.22 1.83 9.56
C GLU A 220 7.06 1.96 11.08
N GLY A 221 5.97 1.45 11.61
CA GLY A 221 5.66 1.47 13.05
C GLY A 221 4.98 2.75 13.54
N VAL A 222 5.12 3.90 12.86
CA VAL A 222 4.51 5.17 13.32
C VAL A 222 2.99 5.08 13.45
N GLU A 223 2.33 4.48 12.45
CA GLU A 223 0.86 4.36 12.44
C GLU A 223 0.35 3.37 13.49
N VAL A 224 1.05 2.24 13.66
CA VAL A 224 0.72 1.23 14.68
C VAL A 224 0.90 1.79 16.10
N GLU A 225 1.99 2.51 16.35
CA GLU A 225 2.21 3.20 17.62
C GLU A 225 1.10 4.21 17.94
N ASN A 226 0.72 5.03 16.95
CA ASN A 226 -0.35 6.01 17.11
C ASN A 226 -1.70 5.34 17.39
N TYR A 227 -2.02 4.26 16.68
CA TYR A 227 -3.22 3.46 16.93
C TYR A 227 -3.23 2.87 18.34
N ASN A 228 -2.11 2.31 18.79
CA ASN A 228 -1.99 1.74 20.14
C ASN A 228 -2.16 2.81 21.23
N LYS A 229 -1.61 4.01 21.04
CA LYS A 229 -1.81 5.15 21.95
C LYS A 229 -3.28 5.57 22.02
N MET A 230 -3.97 5.67 20.88
CA MET A 230 -5.40 6.00 20.85
C MET A 230 -6.26 4.95 21.56
N LYS A 231 -5.95 3.66 21.36
CA LYS A 231 -6.64 2.55 22.04
C LYS A 231 -6.47 2.63 23.56
N GLN A 232 -5.26 2.91 24.04
CA GLN A 232 -4.98 3.06 25.48
C GLN A 232 -5.64 4.32 26.08
N GLY A 233 -5.63 5.44 25.36
CA GLY A 233 -6.26 6.70 25.80
C GLY A 233 -7.79 6.68 25.81
N SER A 234 -8.42 5.84 24.98
CA SER A 234 -9.87 5.63 25.00
C SER A 234 -10.38 4.82 26.20
N GLY A 235 -9.47 4.27 27.03
CA GLY A 235 -9.79 3.48 28.22
C GLY A 235 -9.90 4.27 29.53
N THR A 236 -9.64 5.58 29.53
CA THR A 236 -9.76 6.45 30.72
C THR A 236 -10.74 7.59 30.47
N GLY A 237 -12.01 7.25 30.32
CA GLY A 237 -13.12 8.19 30.28
C GLY A 237 -14.20 7.78 31.28
N THR A 238 -13.86 7.79 32.58
CA THR A 238 -14.86 7.76 33.66
C THR A 238 -15.65 9.07 33.64
N LEU A 239 -16.97 8.90 33.72
CA LEU A 239 -17.99 9.91 34.01
C LEU A 239 -17.49 11.03 34.94
N GLY A 240 -17.71 12.26 34.51
CA GLY A 240 -17.68 13.49 35.29
C GLY A 240 -18.66 14.47 34.67
#